data_AF-A0A3D1ZHN0-F1
#
_entry.id   AF-A0A3D1ZHN0-F1
#
_cell.length_a   1.000
_cell.length_b   1.000
_cell.length_c   1.000
_cell.angle_alpha   90.00
_cell.angle_beta   90.00
_cell.angle_gamma   90.00
#
_symmetry.space_group_name_H-M   'P 1'
#
loop_
_entity.id
_entity.type
_entity.pdbx_description
1 polymer ?
#
loop_
_entity_poly.entity_id
_entity_poly.type
_entity_poly.pdbx_seq_one_letter_code
_entity_poly.pdbx_strand_id
1 'polypeptide(L)'
;MVIQSRIAKAKPQIIPTNAGGRTFAVPPKALQNNIVPNDLFYIRNHWKEVPDIDVASYRLAVDGEVERPISLTFDEIKQLPQKRFQVTFECCGNSPVPEYWAKSTRTSSVMEQIKGHGIMGNAEWAGVSLADVLELAGVKSSAVEVMF
;
A
#
# COMPACT_ATOMS: atom_id res chain seq x y z
N MET A 1 -26.03 14.87 -0.54
CA MET A 1 -25.90 14.18 -1.84
C MET A 1 -25.46 12.75 -1.54
N VAL A 2 -26.38 11.80 -1.65
CA VAL A 2 -26.21 10.40 -1.22
C VAL A 2 -25.47 9.65 -2.31
N ILE A 3 -24.23 9.22 -2.06
CA ILE A 3 -23.54 8.26 -2.92
C ILE A 3 -24.23 6.91 -2.67
N GLN A 4 -25.21 6.58 -3.52
CA GLN A 4 -25.88 5.29 -3.48
C GLN A 4 -24.85 4.18 -3.75
N SER A 5 -24.65 3.32 -2.76
CA SER A 5 -23.88 2.09 -2.85
C SER A 5 -24.51 1.12 -3.84
N ARG A 6 -24.06 1.14 -5.10
CA ARG A 6 -24.41 0.15 -6.12
C ARG A 6 -23.17 -0.52 -6.72
N ILE A 7 -22.18 -0.87 -5.90
CA ILE A 7 -21.15 -1.82 -6.31
C ILE A 7 -21.52 -3.17 -5.71
N ALA A 8 -22.30 -3.93 -6.46
CA ALA A 8 -22.66 -5.30 -6.12
C ALA A 8 -21.41 -6.19 -6.03
N LYS A 9 -21.23 -6.87 -4.89
CA LYS A 9 -20.68 -8.24 -4.69
C LYS A 9 -19.55 -8.71 -5.62
N ALA A 10 -18.66 -7.85 -6.09
CA ALA A 10 -17.50 -8.33 -6.82
C ALA A 10 -16.61 -9.05 -5.80
N LYS A 11 -16.19 -10.27 -6.09
CA LYS A 11 -15.24 -10.96 -5.22
C LYS A 11 -13.84 -10.60 -5.71
N PRO A 12 -12.88 -10.30 -4.82
CA PRO A 12 -11.49 -10.14 -5.20
C PRO A 12 -11.00 -11.34 -6.01
N GLN A 13 -10.26 -11.09 -7.09
CA GLN A 13 -9.76 -12.16 -7.96
C GLN A 13 -8.41 -12.65 -7.42
N ILE A 14 -8.30 -13.92 -7.04
CA ILE A 14 -7.03 -14.50 -6.56
C ILE A 14 -6.04 -14.60 -7.73
N ILE A 15 -4.81 -14.12 -7.52
CA ILE A 15 -3.66 -14.37 -8.39
C ILE A 15 -2.78 -15.44 -7.71
N PRO A 16 -2.66 -16.64 -8.30
CA PRO A 16 -1.72 -17.64 -7.82
C PRO A 16 -0.28 -17.13 -7.99
N THR A 17 0.49 -17.10 -6.91
CA THR A 17 1.92 -16.74 -6.91
C THR A 17 2.75 -17.83 -6.23
N ASN A 18 4.08 -17.75 -6.22
CA ASN A 18 4.92 -18.57 -5.32
C ASN A 18 4.63 -18.30 -3.84
N ALA A 19 4.06 -17.15 -3.52
CA ALA A 19 3.48 -16.86 -2.21
C ALA A 19 2.11 -17.53 -2.02
N GLY A 20 1.63 -18.39 -2.92
CA GLY A 20 0.31 -19.01 -2.85
C GLY A 20 -0.82 -18.02 -3.19
N GLY A 21 -2.05 -18.31 -2.72
CA GLY A 21 -3.28 -17.53 -3.00
C GLY A 21 -3.45 -16.27 -2.15
N ARG A 22 -2.36 -15.53 -1.91
CA ARG A 22 -2.32 -14.35 -1.02
C ARG A 22 -2.31 -13.01 -1.76
N THR A 23 -2.31 -13.06 -3.09
CA THR A 23 -2.40 -11.88 -3.94
C THR A 23 -3.79 -11.82 -4.54
N PHE A 24 -4.43 -10.67 -4.45
CA PHE A 24 -5.77 -10.44 -4.99
C PHE A 24 -5.73 -9.25 -5.94
N ALA A 25 -6.26 -9.40 -7.15
CA ALA A 25 -6.44 -8.30 -8.09
C ALA A 25 -7.80 -7.61 -7.89
N VAL A 26 -7.84 -6.33 -8.25
CA VAL A 26 -9.09 -5.59 -8.42
C VAL A 26 -9.85 -6.16 -9.61
N PRO A 27 -11.13 -6.50 -9.46
CA PRO A 27 -11.97 -6.91 -10.59
C PRO A 27 -12.06 -5.79 -11.64
N PRO A 28 -12.02 -6.07 -12.96
CA PRO A 28 -12.02 -5.04 -14.01
C PRO A 28 -13.18 -4.03 -13.90
N LYS A 29 -14.34 -4.47 -13.42
CA LYS A 29 -15.50 -3.60 -13.19
C LYS A 29 -15.26 -2.55 -12.10
N ALA A 30 -14.49 -2.89 -11.06
CA ALA A 30 -14.17 -1.97 -9.98
C ALA A 30 -13.12 -0.94 -10.40
N LEU A 31 -12.23 -1.28 -11.34
CA LEU A 31 -11.27 -0.36 -11.98
C LEU A 31 -11.93 0.70 -12.86
N GLN A 32 -13.21 0.55 -13.22
CA GLN A 32 -13.95 1.57 -13.97
C GLN A 32 -14.35 2.77 -13.09
N ASN A 33 -14.25 2.63 -11.76
CA ASN A 33 -14.52 3.71 -10.84
C ASN A 33 -13.24 4.47 -10.53
N ASN A 34 -13.36 5.78 -10.28
CA ASN A 34 -12.23 6.57 -9.82
C ASN A 34 -11.68 6.04 -8.50
N ILE A 35 -12.53 5.71 -7.53
CA ILE A 35 -12.12 5.11 -6.26
C ILE A 35 -12.52 3.63 -6.26
N VAL A 36 -11.54 2.76 -6.03
CA VAL A 36 -11.76 1.32 -5.83
C VAL A 36 -12.24 1.11 -4.39
N PRO A 37 -13.40 0.44 -4.16
CA PRO A 37 -13.85 0.10 -2.81
C PRO A 37 -12.82 -0.73 -2.05
N ASN A 38 -12.69 -0.50 -0.73
CA ASN A 38 -11.68 -1.16 0.10
C ASN A 38 -11.75 -2.69 0.06
N ASP A 39 -12.96 -3.26 -0.03
CA ASP A 39 -13.20 -4.71 -0.13
C ASP A 39 -12.79 -5.30 -1.49
N LEU A 40 -12.52 -4.44 -2.48
CA LEU A 40 -12.11 -4.80 -3.84
C LEU A 40 -10.71 -4.32 -4.19
N PHE A 41 -10.04 -3.56 -3.31
CA PHE A 41 -8.69 -3.07 -3.53
C PHE A 41 -7.71 -4.26 -3.61
N TYR A 42 -6.70 -4.16 -4.46
CA TYR A 42 -5.76 -5.27 -4.62
C TYR A 42 -4.96 -5.49 -3.34
N ILE A 43 -4.63 -6.74 -3.04
CA ILE A 43 -3.82 -7.09 -1.88
C ILE A 43 -2.56 -7.77 -2.38
N ARG A 44 -1.40 -7.30 -1.92
CA ARG A 44 -0.09 -7.92 -2.15
C ARG A 44 0.62 -8.06 -0.81
N ASN A 45 0.77 -9.29 -0.34
CA ASN A 45 1.51 -9.59 0.89
C ASN A 45 2.74 -10.45 0.58
N HIS A 46 3.91 -10.06 1.09
CA HIS A 46 5.13 -10.86 0.99
C HIS A 46 5.13 -12.02 2.01
N TRP A 47 4.74 -11.74 3.25
CA TRP A 47 4.64 -12.72 4.33
C TRP A 47 3.29 -13.42 4.38
N LYS A 48 3.27 -14.61 5.01
CA LYS A 48 2.07 -15.47 5.07
C LYS A 48 1.08 -14.94 6.09
N GLU A 49 1.58 -14.36 7.17
CA GLU A 49 0.82 -13.88 8.29
C GLU A 49 0.67 -12.36 8.19
N VAL A 50 -0.53 -11.88 8.55
CA VAL A 50 -0.78 -10.45 8.75
C VAL A 50 -0.56 -10.21 10.25
N PRO A 51 0.30 -9.25 10.63
CA PRO A 51 0.49 -8.93 12.03
C PRO A 51 -0.83 -8.52 12.68
N ASP A 52 -1.13 -9.12 13.84
CA ASP A 52 -2.20 -8.65 14.72
C ASP A 52 -1.61 -7.56 15.63
N ILE A 53 -2.12 -6.34 15.48
CA ILE A 53 -1.56 -5.15 16.15
C ILE A 53 -2.54 -4.67 17.20
N ASP A 54 -2.13 -4.72 18.47
CA ASP A 54 -2.84 -4.02 19.54
C ASP A 54 -2.55 -2.51 19.47
N VAL A 55 -3.58 -1.75 19.14
CA VAL A 55 -3.50 -0.30 18.98
C VAL A 55 -3.11 0.41 20.28
N ALA A 56 -3.46 -0.14 21.46
CA ALA A 56 -3.16 0.48 22.74
C ALA A 56 -1.64 0.44 23.07
N SER A 57 -0.98 -0.66 22.69
CA SER A 57 0.45 -0.86 22.89
C SER A 57 1.31 -0.41 21.69
N TYR A 58 0.71 -0.15 20.52
CA TYR A 58 1.43 0.33 19.33
C TYR A 58 2.26 1.58 19.60
N ARG A 59 3.47 1.61 19.07
CA ARG A 59 4.36 2.77 19.04
C ARG A 59 5.00 2.92 17.66
N LEU A 60 4.95 4.11 17.09
CA LEU A 60 5.76 4.50 15.94
C LEU A 60 7.08 5.06 16.46
N ALA A 61 8.16 4.31 16.31
CA ALA A 61 9.51 4.78 16.60
C ALA A 61 10.09 5.54 15.40
N VAL A 62 10.70 6.70 15.66
CA VAL A 62 11.50 7.44 14.68
C VAL A 62 12.85 7.72 15.34
N ASP A 63 13.90 7.14 14.80
CA ASP A 63 15.26 7.18 15.33
C ASP A 63 16.30 7.38 14.21
N GLY A 64 17.57 7.08 14.49
CA GLY A 64 18.67 7.24 13.54
C GLY A 64 19.21 8.67 13.48
N GLU A 65 19.30 9.23 12.27
CA GLU A 65 19.95 10.51 11.99
C GLU A 65 19.03 11.72 12.26
N VAL A 66 18.55 11.78 13.52
CA VAL A 66 17.63 12.80 14.05
C VAL A 66 18.21 13.44 15.30
N GLU A 67 17.74 14.63 15.64
CA GLU A 67 18.12 15.35 16.87
C GLU A 67 17.48 14.73 18.10
N ARG A 68 16.23 14.28 17.97
CA ARG A 68 15.43 13.74 19.07
C ARG A 68 14.68 12.50 18.59
N PRO A 69 15.16 11.29 18.92
CA PRO A 69 14.37 10.08 18.70
C PRO A 69 13.01 10.20 19.42
N ILE A 70 11.94 9.85 18.72
CA ILE A 70 10.56 9.91 19.24
C ILE A 70 9.89 8.55 19.17
N SER A 71 8.91 8.33 20.05
CA SER A 71 8.07 7.13 20.10
C SER A 71 6.63 7.56 20.28
N LEU A 72 5.85 7.57 19.20
CA LEU A 72 4.48 8.10 19.19
C LEU A 72 3.46 6.98 19.38
N THR A 73 2.48 7.20 20.25
CA THR A 73 1.26 6.38 20.35
C THR A 73 0.37 6.57 19.12
N PHE A 74 -0.56 5.64 18.90
CA PHE A 74 -1.55 5.79 17.82
C PHE A 74 -2.44 7.04 18.00
N ASP A 75 -2.81 7.38 19.23
CA ASP A 75 -3.63 8.56 19.52
C ASP A 75 -2.87 9.86 19.29
N GLU A 76 -1.58 9.94 19.64
CA GLU A 76 -0.73 11.09 19.32
C GLU A 76 -0.61 11.29 17.80
N ILE A 77 -0.43 10.21 17.04
CA ILE A 77 -0.41 10.28 15.56
C ILE A 77 -1.72 10.86 15.03
N LYS A 78 -2.87 10.43 15.56
CA LYS A 78 -4.18 10.93 15.12
C LYS A 78 -4.42 12.41 15.46
N GLN A 79 -3.72 12.96 16.45
CA GLN A 79 -3.80 14.38 16.82
C GLN A 79 -2.94 15.28 15.92
N LEU A 80 -1.98 14.73 15.18
CA LEU A 80 -1.18 15.49 14.23
C LEU A 80 -2.02 15.93 13.01
N PRO A 81 -1.62 17.02 12.31
CA PRO A 81 -2.33 17.52 11.14
C PRO A 81 -2.56 16.44 10.07
N GLN A 82 -3.84 16.16 9.80
CA GLN A 82 -4.24 15.17 8.82
C GLN A 82 -4.20 15.76 7.40
N LYS A 83 -3.64 15.01 6.46
CA LYS A 83 -3.65 15.31 5.02
C LYS A 83 -4.40 14.20 4.28
N ARG A 84 -5.01 14.56 3.15
CA ARG A 84 -5.80 13.67 2.30
C ARG A 84 -5.37 13.79 0.85
N PHE A 85 -5.10 12.65 0.21
CA PHE A 85 -4.67 12.61 -1.19
C PHE A 85 -5.31 11.43 -1.90
N GLN A 86 -5.74 11.66 -3.14
CA GLN A 86 -6.13 10.59 -4.01
C GLN A 86 -4.90 10.09 -4.77
N VAL A 87 -4.54 8.81 -4.58
CA VAL A 87 -3.34 8.21 -5.17
C VAL A 87 -3.64 6.82 -5.68
N THR A 88 -3.18 6.54 -6.91
CA THR A 88 -3.12 5.20 -7.47
C THR A 88 -1.88 4.50 -6.96
N PHE A 89 -2.06 3.35 -6.32
CA PHE A 89 -0.98 2.40 -6.12
C PHE A 89 -1.03 1.35 -7.21
N GLU A 90 0.13 1.12 -7.81
CA GLU A 90 0.35 0.10 -8.82
C GLU A 90 1.55 -0.75 -8.38
N CYS A 91 1.35 -2.05 -8.28
CA CYS A 91 2.44 -2.96 -7.99
C CYS A 91 3.36 -3.04 -9.21
N CYS A 92 4.68 -3.08 -9.03
CA CYS A 92 5.64 -3.27 -10.12
C CYS A 92 5.43 -4.57 -10.91
N GLY A 93 4.69 -5.54 -10.33
CA GLY A 93 4.27 -6.76 -11.00
C GLY A 93 3.02 -6.60 -11.87
N ASN A 94 2.37 -5.42 -11.90
CA ASN A 94 1.21 -5.13 -12.72
C ASN A 94 1.67 -5.11 -14.18
N SER A 95 1.62 -6.29 -14.79
CA SER A 95 2.23 -6.52 -16.08
C SER A 95 1.17 -6.44 -17.18
N PRO A 96 1.31 -5.54 -18.17
CA PRO A 96 0.61 -5.66 -19.44
C PRO A 96 1.31 -6.67 -20.37
N VAL A 97 2.42 -7.28 -19.94
CA VAL A 97 3.39 -7.94 -20.82
C VAL A 97 2.76 -9.22 -21.37
N PRO A 98 2.44 -9.26 -22.68
CA PRO A 98 2.05 -10.50 -23.31
C PRO A 98 3.17 -11.52 -23.15
N GLU A 99 2.83 -12.80 -23.04
CA GLU A 99 3.77 -13.88 -22.74
C GLU A 99 5.03 -13.91 -23.64
N TYR A 100 4.94 -13.39 -24.86
CA TYR A 100 6.06 -13.29 -25.78
C TYR A 100 7.10 -12.19 -25.43
N TRP A 101 6.73 -11.13 -24.70
CA TRP A 101 7.66 -10.09 -24.24
C TRP A 101 8.34 -10.45 -22.91
N ALA A 102 7.71 -11.27 -22.06
CA ALA A 102 8.22 -11.64 -20.74
C ALA A 102 9.60 -12.34 -20.77
N LYS A 103 9.90 -13.05 -21.86
CA LYS A 103 11.22 -13.70 -22.06
C LYS A 103 12.35 -12.72 -22.41
N SER A 104 12.02 -11.53 -22.92
CA SER A 104 13.01 -10.56 -23.43
C SER A 104 13.53 -9.59 -22.36
N THR A 105 12.72 -9.30 -21.34
CA THR A 105 12.99 -8.21 -20.38
C THR A 105 13.76 -8.66 -19.13
N ARG A 106 14.12 -9.95 -19.02
CA ARG A 106 14.76 -10.53 -17.81
C ARG A 106 14.06 -10.11 -16.51
N THR A 107 12.75 -9.86 -16.56
CA THR A 107 11.95 -9.65 -15.37
C THR A 107 12.15 -10.90 -14.52
N SER A 108 12.58 -10.75 -13.27
CA SER A 108 13.04 -11.89 -12.47
C SER A 108 11.96 -12.99 -12.45
N SER A 109 12.36 -14.24 -12.30
CA SER A 109 11.43 -15.38 -12.20
C SER A 109 10.37 -15.21 -11.10
N VAL A 110 10.57 -14.29 -10.15
CA VAL A 110 9.58 -13.88 -9.13
C VAL A 110 8.51 -12.96 -9.72
N MET A 111 8.87 -12.07 -10.65
CA MET A 111 7.95 -11.16 -11.33
C MET A 111 7.18 -11.86 -12.45
N GLU A 112 7.78 -12.87 -13.10
CA GLU A 112 7.12 -13.73 -14.08
C GLU A 112 5.93 -14.51 -13.48
N GLN A 113 5.90 -14.68 -12.16
CA GLN A 113 4.83 -15.40 -11.44
C GLN A 113 3.64 -14.53 -11.08
N ILE A 114 3.76 -13.20 -11.14
CA ILE A 114 2.63 -12.29 -10.92
C ILE A 114 2.02 -11.98 -12.30
N LYS A 115 1.48 -13.03 -12.96
CA LYS A 115 0.69 -12.88 -14.19
C LYS A 115 -0.72 -12.44 -13.82
N GLY A 116 -0.88 -11.16 -13.49
CA GLY A 116 -2.17 -10.61 -13.05
C GLY A 116 -2.39 -9.20 -13.58
N HIS A 117 -3.47 -9.01 -14.34
CA HIS A 117 -4.01 -7.68 -14.59
C HIS A 117 -4.78 -7.21 -13.35
N GLY A 118 -4.65 -5.94 -12.98
CA GLY A 118 -5.47 -5.35 -11.92
C GLY A 118 -4.86 -5.40 -10.52
N ILE A 119 -3.54 -5.58 -10.37
CA ILE A 119 -2.82 -5.30 -9.12
C ILE A 119 -2.42 -3.82 -9.04
N MET A 120 -3.44 -3.00 -9.27
CA MET A 120 -3.43 -1.56 -9.17
C MET A 120 -4.78 -1.12 -8.62
N GLY A 121 -4.81 0.01 -7.93
CA GLY A 121 -6.05 0.59 -7.43
C GLY A 121 -5.85 2.04 -7.03
N ASN A 122 -6.85 2.86 -7.29
CA ASN A 122 -6.87 4.25 -6.86
C ASN A 122 -7.81 4.41 -5.66
N ALA A 123 -7.32 5.09 -4.64
CA ALA A 123 -8.04 5.33 -3.39
C ALA A 123 -7.74 6.73 -2.85
N GLU A 124 -8.60 7.18 -1.94
CA GLU A 124 -8.34 8.36 -1.14
C GLU A 124 -7.66 7.93 0.17
N TRP A 125 -6.44 8.40 0.37
CA TRP A 125 -5.61 8.10 1.53
C TRP A 125 -5.67 9.26 2.51
N ALA A 126 -5.82 8.95 3.80
CA ALA A 126 -5.80 9.92 4.87
C ALA A 126 -4.74 9.51 5.90
N GLY A 127 -4.00 10.49 6.41
CA GLY A 127 -3.00 10.26 7.44
C GLY A 127 -2.18 11.50 7.75
N VAL A 128 -1.11 11.30 8.51
CA VAL A 128 -0.14 12.35 8.84
C VAL A 128 0.95 12.39 7.79
N SER A 129 1.45 13.59 7.46
CA SER A 129 2.61 13.71 6.58
C SER A 129 3.85 13.13 7.24
N LEU A 130 4.60 12.31 6.52
CA LEU A 130 5.92 11.88 6.97
C LEU A 130 6.84 13.08 7.26
N ALA A 131 6.78 14.13 6.43
CA ALA A 131 7.56 15.35 6.64
C ALA A 131 7.27 15.98 8.01
N ASP A 132 5.99 16.09 8.39
CA ASP A 132 5.57 16.65 9.67
C ASP A 132 6.08 15.78 10.84
N VAL A 133 6.06 14.44 10.70
CA VAL A 133 6.60 13.51 11.72
C VAL A 133 8.13 13.63 11.85
N LEU A 134 8.83 13.73 10.72
CA LEU A 134 10.29 13.90 10.68
C LEU A 134 10.73 15.25 11.24
N GLU A 135 9.94 16.31 11.06
CA GLU A 135 10.20 17.63 11.64
C GLU A 135 10.12 17.58 13.18
N LEU A 136 9.16 16.84 13.75
CA LEU A 136 9.07 16.64 15.21
C LEU A 136 10.35 16.00 15.77
N ALA A 137 10.85 14.96 15.10
CA ALA A 137 12.10 14.29 15.45
C ALA A 137 13.34 15.17 15.21
N GLY A 138 13.22 16.15 14.30
CA GLY A 138 14.30 17.03 13.88
C GLY A 138 15.34 16.27 13.06
N VAL A 139 15.04 15.94 11.80
CA VAL A 139 16.02 15.30 10.90
C VAL A 139 17.28 16.16 10.76
N LYS A 140 18.45 15.55 10.95
CA LYS A 140 19.74 16.23 10.81
C LYS A 140 20.10 16.43 9.34
N SER A 141 20.89 17.46 9.06
CA SER A 141 21.37 17.75 7.69
C SER A 141 22.28 16.66 7.10
N SER A 142 22.83 15.79 7.94
CA SER A 142 23.62 14.61 7.56
C SER A 142 22.77 13.43 7.10
N ALA A 143 21.46 13.45 7.32
CA ALA A 143 20.56 12.37 6.90
C ALA A 143 20.44 12.34 5.36
N VAL A 144 20.55 11.14 4.77
CA VAL A 144 20.52 10.95 3.31
C VAL A 144 19.37 10.07 2.83
N GLU A 145 18.77 9.28 3.72
CA GLU A 145 17.72 8.32 3.41
C GLU A 145 16.79 8.16 4.62
N VAL A 146 15.51 7.83 4.34
CA VAL A 146 14.53 7.42 5.35
C VAL A 146 14.16 5.96 5.07
N MET A 147 14.30 5.10 6.06
CA MET A 147 14.03 3.66 5.98
C MET A 147 12.73 3.31 6.72
N PHE A 148 11.97 2.35 6.19
CA PHE A 148 10.71 1.82 6.76
C PHE A 148 10.76 0.31 6.89
#